data_AF-A0A660Z0A9-F1
#
_entry.id   AF-A0A660Z0A9-F1
#
_cell.length_a   1.000
_cell.length_b   1.000
_cell.length_c   1.000
_cell.angle_alpha   90.00
_cell.angle_beta   90.00
_cell.angle_gamma   90.00
#
_symmetry.space_group_name_H-M   'P 1'
#
loop_
_entity.id
_entity.type
_entity.pdbx_description
1 polymer ?
#
loop_
_entity_poly.entity_id
_entity_poly.type
_entity_poly.pdbx_seq_one_letter_code
_entity_poly.pdbx_strand_id
1 'polypeptide(L)'
;KSDSYSALLGLAFCLEKIDSLDSAIEIISGKISMFEKTSYKYNLMLKLADMKAKNENLEEAKILYLDLVDKNPNRRLKYIADLRMKLSEEPERLNKYLTGSDYDKYFILKELNKQEYYYFSFPVLIRLSESLQEDYNIFLKQFEKRLIVNDYHSSYGIFLLSKYMMKSFDFLLARKMAGLSMRYREDANYLNILVENYEKTEWLYANSDSLLADMKIVECKE
;
A
#
# COMPACT_ATOMS: atom_id res chain seq x y z
N LYS A 1 -34.66 -5.18 2.14
CA LYS A 1 -34.01 -3.87 1.90
C LYS A 1 -32.52 -4.13 1.86
N SER A 2 -31.82 -3.92 0.73
CA SER A 2 -30.36 -4.01 0.76
C SER A 2 -29.83 -2.67 1.28
N ASP A 3 -29.05 -2.71 2.35
CA ASP A 3 -28.34 -1.53 2.81
C ASP A 3 -27.24 -1.19 1.80
N SER A 4 -27.12 0.10 1.47
CA SER A 4 -26.09 0.56 0.54
C SER A 4 -24.73 0.59 1.24
N TYR A 5 -23.72 -0.10 0.68
CA TYR A 5 -22.33 -0.07 1.17
C TYR A 5 -21.83 1.36 1.35
N SER A 6 -22.03 2.21 0.34
CA SER A 6 -21.55 3.59 0.34
C SER A 6 -22.23 4.41 1.45
N ALA A 7 -23.52 4.19 1.69
CA ALA A 7 -24.25 4.86 2.77
C ALA A 7 -23.75 4.40 4.15
N LEU A 8 -23.53 3.09 4.32
CA LEU A 8 -22.98 2.52 5.55
C LEU A 8 -21.60 3.09 5.87
N LEU A 9 -20.70 3.06 4.88
CA LEU A 9 -19.34 3.56 5.06
C LEU A 9 -19.31 5.07 5.31
N GLY A 10 -20.16 5.84 4.60
CA GLY A 10 -20.31 7.28 4.80
C GLY A 10 -20.79 7.63 6.22
N LEU A 11 -21.81 6.92 6.71
CA LEU A 11 -22.31 7.10 8.08
C LEU A 11 -21.23 6.79 9.12
N ALA A 12 -20.55 5.66 8.98
CA ALA A 12 -19.48 5.27 9.89
C ALA A 12 -18.31 6.27 9.89
N PHE A 13 -17.97 6.84 8.73
CA PHE A 13 -16.97 7.90 8.63
C PHE A 13 -17.40 9.18 9.36
N CYS A 14 -18.66 9.60 9.21
CA CYS A 14 -19.17 10.76 9.95
C CYS A 14 -19.10 10.53 11.46
N LEU A 15 -19.49 9.34 11.94
CA LEU A 15 -19.42 8.97 13.35
C LEU A 15 -17.98 8.98 13.89
N GLU A 16 -17.03 8.43 13.13
CA GLU A 16 -15.60 8.49 13.46
C GLU A 16 -15.09 9.94 13.56
N LYS A 17 -15.63 10.86 12.75
CA LYS A 17 -15.22 12.28 12.76
C LYS A 17 -15.78 13.09 13.93
N ILE A 18 -16.91 12.67 14.50
CA ILE A 18 -17.51 13.29 15.69
C ILE A 18 -17.15 12.53 16.99
N ASP A 19 -16.05 11.79 16.97
CA ASP A 19 -15.51 11.02 18.10
C ASP A 19 -16.47 9.99 18.70
N SER A 20 -17.41 9.50 17.88
CA SER A 20 -18.37 8.46 18.24
C SER A 20 -17.91 7.09 17.71
N LEU A 21 -16.69 6.68 18.07
CA LEU A 21 -16.05 5.45 17.59
C LEU A 21 -16.87 4.20 17.93
N ASP A 22 -17.41 4.10 19.15
CA ASP A 22 -18.25 2.97 19.56
C ASP A 22 -19.48 2.81 18.66
N SER A 23 -20.19 3.91 18.36
CA SER A 23 -21.35 3.89 17.47
C SER A 23 -20.96 3.50 16.04
N ALA A 24 -19.80 3.94 15.58
CA ALA A 24 -19.28 3.54 14.26
C ALA A 24 -18.99 2.04 14.20
N ILE A 25 -18.38 1.49 15.25
CA ILE A 25 -18.09 0.06 15.41
C ILE A 25 -19.40 -0.74 15.45
N GLU A 26 -20.38 -0.30 16.22
CA GLU A 26 -21.69 -0.97 16.36
C GLU A 26 -22.41 -1.08 15.01
N ILE A 27 -22.50 0.04 14.28
CA ILE A 27 -23.20 0.09 13.00
C ILE A 27 -22.54 -0.81 11.95
N ILE A 28 -21.20 -0.79 11.84
CA ILE A 28 -20.51 -1.69 10.90
C ILE A 28 -20.67 -3.14 11.33
N SER A 29 -20.46 -3.46 12.61
CA SER A 29 -20.53 -4.83 13.12
C SER A 29 -21.92 -5.45 12.90
N GLY A 30 -22.99 -4.69 13.11
CA GLY A 30 -24.36 -5.16 12.93
C GLY A 30 -24.78 -5.39 11.48
N LYS A 31 -24.05 -4.82 10.50
CA LYS A 31 -24.44 -4.84 9.07
C LYS A 31 -23.44 -5.54 8.16
N ILE A 32 -22.24 -5.87 8.63
CA ILE A 32 -21.18 -6.44 7.80
C ILE A 32 -21.57 -7.77 7.13
N SER A 33 -22.38 -8.60 7.81
CA SER A 33 -22.87 -9.88 7.30
C SER A 33 -23.77 -9.75 6.07
N MET A 34 -24.40 -8.59 5.86
CA MET A 34 -25.20 -8.32 4.65
C MET A 34 -24.34 -8.29 3.37
N PHE A 35 -23.02 -8.17 3.51
CA PHE A 35 -22.06 -8.07 2.41
C PHE A 35 -21.27 -9.36 2.16
N GLU A 36 -21.64 -10.48 2.80
CA GLU A 36 -20.87 -11.74 2.85
C GLU A 36 -20.35 -12.24 1.49
N LYS A 37 -21.15 -12.07 0.42
CA LYS A 37 -20.84 -12.55 -0.93
C LYS A 37 -20.28 -11.46 -1.85
N THR A 38 -19.74 -10.38 -1.28
CA THR A 38 -19.25 -9.23 -2.03
C THR A 38 -17.85 -8.83 -1.58
N SER A 39 -17.11 -8.15 -2.46
CA SER A 39 -15.81 -7.56 -2.11
C SER A 39 -15.92 -6.48 -1.02
N TYR A 40 -17.12 -5.91 -0.82
CA TYR A 40 -17.37 -4.88 0.18
C TYR A 40 -17.20 -5.38 1.62
N LYS A 41 -17.50 -6.66 1.90
CA LYS A 41 -17.29 -7.24 3.23
C LYS A 41 -15.86 -7.02 3.70
N TYR A 42 -14.87 -7.33 2.86
CA TYR A 42 -13.46 -7.25 3.25
C TYR A 42 -12.98 -5.81 3.45
N ASN A 43 -13.54 -4.85 2.69
CA ASN A 43 -13.28 -3.43 2.95
C ASN A 43 -13.89 -2.96 4.28
N LEU A 44 -15.10 -3.41 4.60
CA LEU A 44 -15.74 -3.13 5.89
C LEU A 44 -14.98 -3.79 7.05
N MET A 45 -14.46 -5.01 6.87
CA MET A 45 -13.64 -5.69 7.86
C MET A 45 -12.37 -4.91 8.18
N LEU A 46 -11.66 -4.44 7.14
CA LEU A 46 -10.47 -3.62 7.33
C LEU A 46 -10.82 -2.33 8.09
N LYS A 47 -11.92 -1.67 7.71
CA LYS A 47 -12.36 -0.44 8.36
C LYS A 47 -12.76 -0.67 9.82
N LEU A 48 -13.46 -1.77 10.10
CA LEU A 48 -13.83 -2.18 11.45
C LEU A 48 -12.59 -2.46 12.31
N ALA A 49 -11.59 -3.15 11.76
CA ALA A 49 -10.33 -3.42 12.42
C ALA A 49 -9.58 -2.12 12.75
N ASP A 50 -9.48 -1.18 11.79
CA ASP A 50 -8.89 0.14 12.02
C ASP A 50 -9.64 0.90 13.13
N MET A 51 -10.98 0.86 13.16
CA MET A 51 -11.78 1.51 14.22
C MET A 51 -11.58 0.85 15.59
N LYS A 52 -11.55 -0.48 15.66
CA LYS A 52 -11.29 -1.21 16.91
C LYS A 52 -9.90 -0.91 17.45
N ALA A 53 -8.89 -0.83 16.59
CA ALA A 53 -7.53 -0.46 16.99
C ALA A 53 -7.44 0.99 17.51
N LYS A 54 -8.20 1.93 16.92
CA LYS A 54 -8.30 3.31 17.43
C LYS A 54 -8.99 3.38 18.80
N ASN A 55 -9.98 2.50 19.02
CA ASN A 55 -10.74 2.40 20.25
C ASN A 55 -10.10 1.44 21.28
N GLU A 56 -8.77 1.28 21.23
CA GLU A 56 -7.97 0.45 22.15
C GLU A 56 -8.32 -1.06 22.21
N ASN A 57 -9.26 -1.53 21.38
CA ASN A 57 -9.66 -2.93 21.24
C ASN A 57 -8.71 -3.69 20.29
N LEU A 58 -7.43 -3.74 20.64
CA LEU A 58 -6.38 -4.21 19.75
C LEU A 58 -6.49 -5.71 19.40
N GLU A 59 -6.89 -6.55 20.36
CA GLU A 59 -6.97 -7.99 20.15
C GLU A 59 -8.03 -8.34 19.09
N GLU A 60 -9.20 -7.70 19.15
CA GLU A 60 -10.23 -7.89 18.13
C GLU A 60 -9.81 -7.31 16.77
N ALA A 61 -9.07 -6.20 16.75
CA ALA A 61 -8.53 -5.65 15.52
C ALA A 61 -7.53 -6.63 14.85
N LYS A 62 -6.63 -7.23 15.64
CA LYS A 62 -5.67 -8.24 15.17
C LYS A 62 -6.35 -9.46 14.57
N ILE A 63 -7.43 -9.96 15.18
CA ILE A 63 -8.22 -11.07 14.63
C ILE A 63 -8.74 -10.73 13.22
N LEU A 64 -9.29 -9.53 13.04
CA LEU A 64 -9.81 -9.10 11.74
C LEU A 64 -8.70 -8.87 10.70
N TYR A 65 -7.55 -8.32 11.10
CA TYR A 65 -6.41 -8.20 10.20
C TYR A 65 -5.87 -9.56 9.79
N LEU A 66 -5.72 -10.50 10.72
CA LEU A 66 -5.26 -11.86 10.44
C LEU A 66 -6.20 -12.57 9.46
N ASP A 67 -7.52 -12.46 9.65
CA ASP A 67 -8.51 -13.03 8.73
C ASP A 67 -8.37 -12.44 7.30
N LEU A 68 -8.02 -11.16 7.17
CA LEU A 68 -7.75 -10.53 5.88
C LEU A 68 -6.44 -11.00 5.24
N VAL A 69 -5.40 -11.26 6.05
CA VAL A 69 -4.12 -11.82 5.59
C VAL A 69 -4.33 -13.25 5.08
N ASP A 70 -5.02 -14.09 5.86
CA ASP A 70 -5.24 -15.50 5.57
C ASP A 70 -6.15 -15.69 4.35
N LYS A 71 -7.24 -14.94 4.26
CA LYS A 71 -8.16 -15.02 3.11
C LYS A 71 -7.60 -14.38 1.85
N ASN A 72 -6.66 -13.44 1.98
CA ASN A 72 -6.04 -12.71 0.88
C ASN A 72 -7.06 -12.30 -0.22
N PRO A 73 -8.12 -11.54 0.12
CA PRO A 73 -9.21 -11.26 -0.82
C PRO A 73 -8.75 -10.44 -2.03
N ASN A 74 -7.72 -9.63 -1.85
CA ASN A 74 -6.91 -9.06 -2.92
C ASN A 74 -5.58 -8.56 -2.35
N ARG A 75 -4.63 -8.33 -3.26
CA ARG A 75 -3.26 -7.85 -2.97
C ARG A 75 -3.24 -6.63 -2.06
N ARG A 76 -4.15 -5.67 -2.29
CA ARG A 76 -4.23 -4.42 -1.52
C ARG A 76 -4.62 -4.67 -0.07
N LEU A 77 -5.70 -5.39 0.15
CA LEU A 77 -6.19 -5.66 1.49
C LEU A 77 -5.16 -6.47 2.28
N LYS A 78 -4.52 -7.45 1.63
CA LYS A 78 -3.45 -8.24 2.25
C LYS A 78 -2.29 -7.37 2.74
N TYR A 79 -1.63 -6.60 1.84
CA TYR A 79 -0.47 -5.80 2.27
C TYR A 79 -0.84 -4.74 3.33
N ILE A 80 -2.06 -4.19 3.29
CA ILE A 80 -2.51 -3.26 4.33
C ILE A 80 -2.67 -4.01 5.65
N ALA A 81 -3.32 -5.17 5.65
CA ALA A 81 -3.51 -5.97 6.86
C ALA A 81 -2.19 -6.45 7.46
N ASP A 82 -1.23 -6.92 6.63
CA ASP A 82 0.13 -7.27 7.07
C ASP A 82 0.83 -6.05 7.71
N LEU A 83 0.73 -4.88 7.09
CA LEU A 83 1.27 -3.64 7.66
C LEU A 83 0.64 -3.32 9.02
N ARG A 84 -0.69 -3.46 9.14
CA ARG A 84 -1.40 -3.21 10.40
C ARG A 84 -1.00 -4.20 11.48
N MET A 85 -0.89 -5.47 11.14
CA MET A 85 -0.37 -6.51 12.03
C MET A 85 1.03 -6.17 12.52
N LYS A 86 1.94 -5.78 11.62
CA LYS A 86 3.30 -5.41 12.01
C LYS A 86 3.34 -4.19 12.94
N LEU A 87 2.56 -3.16 12.65
CA LEU A 87 2.48 -1.97 13.50
C LEU A 87 1.81 -2.28 14.85
N SER A 88 0.94 -3.29 14.92
CA SER A 88 0.24 -3.70 16.15
C SER A 88 1.13 -4.38 17.20
N GLU A 89 2.37 -4.71 16.85
CA GLU A 89 3.39 -5.15 17.83
C GLU A 89 3.69 -4.04 18.85
N GLU A 90 3.51 -2.77 18.47
CA GLU A 90 3.58 -1.60 19.34
C GLU A 90 2.26 -0.82 19.25
N PRO A 91 1.32 -1.01 20.19
CA PRO A 91 -0.04 -0.45 20.10
C PRO A 91 -0.09 1.06 19.83
N GLU A 92 0.78 1.83 20.49
CA GLU A 92 0.89 3.28 20.31
C GLU A 92 1.31 3.66 18.88
N ARG A 93 2.21 2.88 18.27
CA ARG A 93 2.67 3.10 16.90
C ARG A 93 1.54 2.87 15.90
N LEU A 94 0.74 1.80 16.07
CA LEU A 94 -0.43 1.57 15.25
C LEU A 94 -1.46 2.69 15.42
N ASN A 95 -1.77 3.09 16.66
CA ASN A 95 -2.73 4.16 16.91
C ASN A 95 -2.28 5.46 16.23
N LYS A 96 -1.04 5.90 16.46
CA LYS A 96 -0.46 7.09 15.82
C LYS A 96 -0.49 7.00 14.29
N TYR A 97 -0.22 5.83 13.73
CA TYR A 97 -0.33 5.62 12.28
C TYR A 97 -1.78 5.82 11.79
N LEU A 98 -2.77 5.31 12.53
CA LEU A 98 -4.18 5.31 12.13
C LEU A 98 -4.85 6.68 12.31
N THR A 99 -4.42 7.46 13.30
CA THR A 99 -4.97 8.78 13.64
C THR A 99 -4.16 9.94 13.07
N GLY A 100 -2.88 9.71 12.76
CA GLY A 100 -1.94 10.72 12.29
C GLY A 100 -2.16 11.20 10.86
N SER A 101 -1.47 12.29 10.55
CA SER A 101 -1.38 12.86 9.21
C SER A 101 -0.63 11.92 8.24
N ASP A 102 -0.64 12.25 6.95
CA ASP A 102 0.16 11.50 5.98
C ASP A 102 1.67 11.65 6.25
N TYR A 103 2.11 12.77 6.83
CA TYR A 103 3.48 12.93 7.32
C TYR A 103 3.80 11.96 8.46
N ASP A 104 2.91 11.83 9.45
CA ASP A 104 3.10 10.91 10.57
C ASP A 104 3.21 9.46 10.09
N LYS A 105 2.28 9.05 9.22
CA LYS A 105 2.29 7.72 8.61
C LYS A 105 3.59 7.49 7.86
N TYR A 106 4.00 8.48 7.07
CA TYR A 106 5.19 8.37 6.26
C TYR A 106 6.43 8.17 7.13
N PHE A 107 6.63 9.03 8.13
CA PHE A 107 7.71 8.92 9.09
C PHE A 107 7.73 7.56 9.79
N ILE A 108 6.59 7.08 10.29
CA ILE A 108 6.48 5.75 10.93
C ILE A 108 6.94 4.65 9.99
N LEU A 109 6.58 4.71 8.70
CA LEU A 109 7.01 3.70 7.74
C LEU A 109 8.50 3.81 7.38
N LYS A 110 9.09 5.02 7.36
CA LYS A 110 10.54 5.20 7.22
C LYS A 110 11.27 4.51 8.36
N GLU A 111 10.86 4.79 9.60
CA GLU A 111 11.42 4.18 10.81
C GLU A 111 11.27 2.66 10.79
N LEU A 112 10.10 2.15 10.41
CA LEU A 112 9.85 0.71 10.31
C LEU A 112 10.85 0.02 9.37
N ASN A 113 11.25 0.67 8.28
CA ASN A 113 12.15 0.10 7.29
C ASN A 113 13.65 0.40 7.54
N LYS A 114 13.99 1.06 8.66
CA LYS A 114 15.37 1.46 8.97
C LYS A 114 16.32 0.31 9.27
N GLN A 115 15.84 -0.86 9.71
CA GLN A 115 16.69 -2.01 10.07
C GLN A 115 16.57 -3.16 9.06
N GLU A 116 15.36 -3.47 8.64
CA GLU A 116 15.06 -4.43 7.58
C GLU A 116 13.90 -3.92 6.73
N TYR A 117 13.77 -4.42 5.50
CA TYR A 117 12.66 -4.03 4.64
C TYR A 117 11.43 -4.87 4.90
N TYR A 118 10.34 -4.19 5.23
CA TYR A 118 9.01 -4.75 5.28
C TYR A 118 8.32 -4.47 3.96
N TYR A 119 8.52 -5.34 2.97
CA TYR A 119 8.09 -5.07 1.59
C TYR A 119 6.59 -4.82 1.42
N PHE A 120 5.74 -5.33 2.31
CA PHE A 120 4.30 -4.99 2.35
C PHE A 120 4.02 -3.51 2.64
N SER A 121 4.98 -2.75 3.19
CA SER A 121 4.86 -1.30 3.40
C SER A 121 5.26 -0.47 2.19
N PHE A 122 6.00 -1.03 1.21
CA PHE A 122 6.49 -0.29 0.04
C PHE A 122 5.34 0.35 -0.77
N PRO A 123 4.21 -0.33 -1.06
CA PRO A 123 3.09 0.29 -1.76
C PRO A 123 2.57 1.55 -1.04
N VAL A 124 2.59 1.55 0.29
CA VAL A 124 2.09 2.65 1.11
C VAL A 124 3.12 3.78 1.18
N LEU A 125 4.41 3.45 1.33
CA LEU A 125 5.51 4.42 1.28
C LEU A 125 5.52 5.20 -0.04
N ILE A 126 5.42 4.50 -1.18
CA ILE A 126 5.36 5.13 -2.51
C ILE A 126 4.18 6.11 -2.61
N ARG A 127 2.98 5.66 -2.23
CA ARG A 127 1.78 6.51 -2.29
C ARG A 127 1.90 7.74 -1.38
N LEU A 128 2.46 7.58 -0.19
CA LEU A 128 2.63 8.70 0.74
C LEU A 128 3.68 9.69 0.22
N SER A 129 4.78 9.21 -0.36
CA SER A 129 5.78 10.05 -1.03
C SER A 129 5.17 10.84 -2.19
N GLU A 130 4.36 10.20 -3.04
CA GLU A 130 3.61 10.88 -4.11
C GLU A 130 2.66 11.95 -3.55
N SER A 131 1.91 11.63 -2.49
CA SER A 131 0.96 12.56 -1.87
C SER A 131 1.62 13.74 -1.18
N LEU A 132 2.81 13.53 -0.61
CA LEU A 132 3.60 14.55 0.06
C LEU A 132 4.51 15.32 -0.91
N GLN A 133 4.52 14.95 -2.19
CA GLN A 133 5.39 15.50 -3.22
C GLN A 133 6.87 15.48 -2.78
N GLU A 134 7.29 14.41 -2.12
CA GLU A 134 8.68 14.28 -1.71
C GLU A 134 9.58 14.17 -2.95
N ASP A 135 10.73 14.85 -2.91
CA ASP A 135 11.74 14.75 -3.95
C ASP A 135 12.14 13.28 -4.18
N TYR A 136 12.19 12.89 -5.46
CA TYR A 136 12.49 11.53 -5.88
C TYR A 136 13.82 11.01 -5.32
N ASN A 137 14.86 11.83 -5.33
CA ASN A 137 16.18 11.43 -4.84
C ASN A 137 16.19 11.30 -3.32
N ILE A 138 15.43 12.15 -2.60
CA ILE A 138 15.23 12.00 -1.15
C ILE A 138 14.47 10.70 -0.85
N PHE A 139 13.43 10.37 -1.62
CA PHE A 139 12.69 9.13 -1.47
C PHE A 139 13.62 7.91 -1.63
N LEU A 140 14.45 7.89 -2.67
CA LEU A 140 15.33 6.75 -2.97
C LEU A 140 16.38 6.45 -1.88
N LYS A 141 16.79 7.44 -1.09
CA LYS A 141 17.73 7.23 0.04
C LYS A 141 17.21 6.28 1.11
N GLN A 142 15.91 5.98 1.11
CA GLN A 142 15.36 4.95 2.00
C GLN A 142 15.73 3.53 1.58
N PHE A 143 16.16 3.33 0.33
CA PHE A 143 16.39 2.02 -0.27
C PHE A 143 17.89 1.71 -0.47
N GLU A 144 18.76 2.15 0.45
CA GLU A 144 20.22 1.98 0.34
C GLU A 144 20.70 0.55 0.59
N LYS A 145 19.92 -0.26 1.31
CA LYS A 145 20.25 -1.66 1.59
C LYS A 145 19.89 -2.56 0.43
N ARG A 146 20.52 -3.74 0.40
CA ARG A 146 20.25 -4.79 -0.58
C ARG A 146 18.78 -5.21 -0.55
N LEU A 147 18.11 -5.02 -1.68
CA LEU A 147 16.77 -5.56 -1.94
C LEU A 147 16.87 -7.06 -2.30
N ILE A 148 16.02 -7.87 -1.69
CA ILE A 148 15.98 -9.33 -1.81
C ILE A 148 14.55 -9.72 -2.18
N VAL A 149 14.40 -10.55 -3.21
CA VAL A 149 13.12 -11.13 -3.63
C VAL A 149 13.14 -12.61 -3.31
N ASN A 150 12.35 -13.01 -2.33
CA ASN A 150 12.20 -14.38 -1.85
C ASN A 150 10.73 -14.80 -1.70
N ASP A 151 9.80 -13.84 -1.74
CA ASP A 151 8.38 -14.07 -1.55
C ASP A 151 7.54 -13.13 -2.42
N TYR A 152 6.22 -13.28 -2.32
CA TYR A 152 5.27 -12.46 -3.03
C TYR A 152 5.37 -10.96 -2.68
N HIS A 153 5.51 -10.62 -1.39
CA HIS A 153 5.51 -9.22 -0.95
C HIS A 153 6.75 -8.47 -1.42
N SER A 154 7.93 -9.09 -1.32
CA SER A 154 9.19 -8.57 -1.83
C SER A 154 9.14 -8.36 -3.34
N SER A 155 8.62 -9.33 -4.10
CA SER A 155 8.39 -9.16 -5.54
C SER A 155 7.44 -8.00 -5.83
N TYR A 156 6.29 -7.92 -5.16
CA TYR A 156 5.28 -6.89 -5.40
C TYR A 156 5.73 -5.48 -5.00
N GLY A 157 6.41 -5.33 -3.86
CA GLY A 157 7.00 -4.07 -3.44
C GLY A 157 8.03 -3.55 -4.44
N ILE A 158 8.91 -4.43 -4.94
CA ILE A 158 9.95 -4.08 -5.91
C ILE A 158 9.35 -3.80 -7.31
N PHE A 159 8.32 -4.55 -7.71
CA PHE A 159 7.54 -4.25 -8.91
C PHE A 159 6.92 -2.85 -8.87
N LEU A 160 6.32 -2.46 -7.74
CA LEU A 160 5.77 -1.11 -7.58
C LEU A 160 6.86 -0.03 -7.53
N LEU A 161 8.00 -0.33 -6.90
CA LEU A 161 9.15 0.57 -6.90
C LEU A 161 9.67 0.81 -8.33
N SER A 162 9.74 -0.23 -9.16
CA SER A 162 10.06 -0.10 -10.59
C SER A 162 9.11 0.85 -11.31
N LYS A 163 7.80 0.70 -11.09
CA LYS A 163 6.79 1.60 -11.69
C LYS A 163 6.95 3.04 -11.22
N TYR A 164 7.28 3.26 -9.95
CA TYR A 164 7.51 4.59 -9.41
C TYR A 164 8.75 5.25 -10.02
N MET A 165 9.85 4.51 -10.16
CA MET A 165 11.07 4.97 -10.84
C MET A 165 10.80 5.31 -12.32
N MET A 166 10.02 4.48 -13.00
CA MET A 166 9.61 4.73 -14.39
C MET A 166 8.76 6.01 -14.53
N LYS A 167 7.82 6.27 -13.60
CA LYS A 167 7.06 7.53 -13.56
C LYS A 167 7.95 8.75 -13.33
N SER A 168 9.09 8.55 -12.65
CA SER A 168 10.08 9.58 -12.34
C SER A 168 11.18 9.68 -13.41
N PHE A 169 10.98 9.04 -14.56
CA PHE A 169 11.91 8.99 -15.71
C PHE A 169 13.29 8.35 -15.43
N ASP A 170 13.47 7.68 -14.28
CA ASP A 170 14.67 6.88 -14.00
C ASP A 170 14.51 5.47 -14.58
N PHE A 171 14.65 5.38 -15.89
CA PHE A 171 14.47 4.12 -16.62
C PHE A 171 15.55 3.08 -16.29
N LEU A 172 16.75 3.52 -15.89
CA LEU A 172 17.85 2.63 -15.53
C LEU A 172 17.55 1.89 -14.23
N LEU A 173 17.18 2.60 -13.16
CA LEU A 173 16.81 1.96 -11.90
C LEU A 173 15.50 1.19 -12.04
N ALA A 174 14.52 1.74 -12.77
CA ALA A 174 13.25 1.06 -13.03
C ALA A 174 13.47 -0.32 -13.65
N ARG A 175 14.35 -0.42 -14.67
CA ARG A 175 14.70 -1.68 -15.35
C ARG A 175 15.34 -2.68 -14.38
N LYS A 176 16.29 -2.22 -13.56
CA LYS A 176 16.94 -3.06 -12.54
C LYS A 176 15.91 -3.64 -11.55
N MET A 177 14.99 -2.81 -11.07
CA MET A 177 13.93 -3.26 -10.15
C MET A 177 12.93 -4.19 -10.82
N ALA A 178 12.54 -3.92 -12.08
CA ALA A 178 11.67 -4.82 -12.84
C ALA A 178 12.33 -6.21 -12.98
N GLY A 179 13.60 -6.25 -13.38
CA GLY A 179 14.38 -7.50 -13.45
C GLY A 179 14.46 -8.23 -12.11
N LEU A 180 14.64 -7.50 -11.01
CA LEU A 180 14.70 -8.08 -9.67
C LEU A 180 13.36 -8.69 -9.24
N SER A 181 12.23 -8.03 -9.50
CA SER A 181 10.89 -8.51 -9.12
C SER A 181 10.52 -9.87 -9.71
N MET A 182 10.99 -10.17 -10.94
CA MET A 182 10.76 -11.43 -11.66
C MET A 182 11.45 -12.66 -11.05
N ARG A 183 12.25 -12.50 -9.99
CA ARG A 183 12.86 -13.63 -9.29
C ARG A 183 11.84 -14.50 -8.56
N TYR A 184 10.69 -13.94 -8.21
CA TYR A 184 9.56 -14.70 -7.67
C TYR A 184 8.83 -15.43 -8.81
N ARG A 185 8.74 -16.77 -8.71
CA ARG A 185 8.25 -17.64 -9.79
C ARG A 185 7.12 -18.59 -9.37
N GLU A 186 6.65 -18.52 -8.14
CA GLU A 186 5.66 -19.48 -7.62
C GLU A 186 4.25 -19.25 -8.17
N ASP A 187 3.93 -18.05 -8.66
CA ASP A 187 2.65 -17.71 -9.30
C ASP A 187 2.88 -17.34 -10.77
N ALA A 188 2.50 -18.24 -11.68
CA ALA A 188 2.65 -18.06 -13.12
C ALA A 188 1.83 -16.89 -13.68
N ASN A 189 0.62 -16.65 -13.16
CA ASN A 189 -0.22 -15.55 -13.60
C ASN A 189 0.38 -14.21 -13.19
N TYR A 190 0.94 -14.16 -11.98
CA TYR A 190 1.64 -12.97 -11.52
C TYR A 190 2.96 -12.75 -12.27
N LEU A 191 3.71 -13.81 -12.59
CA LEU A 191 4.94 -13.71 -13.36
C LEU A 191 4.72 -13.05 -14.73
N ASN A 192 3.63 -13.36 -15.43
CA ASN A 192 3.31 -12.70 -16.71
C ASN A 192 3.23 -11.17 -16.58
N ILE A 193 2.60 -10.67 -15.50
CA ILE A 193 2.51 -9.23 -15.21
C ILE A 193 3.91 -8.63 -14.98
N LEU A 194 4.80 -9.37 -14.33
CA LEU A 194 6.16 -8.92 -14.07
C LEU A 194 7.01 -8.87 -15.34
N VAL A 195 6.85 -9.87 -16.22
CA VAL A 195 7.51 -9.93 -17.53
C VAL A 195 7.07 -8.76 -18.40
N GLU A 196 5.77 -8.52 -18.54
CA GLU A 196 5.24 -7.39 -19.30
C GLU A 196 5.78 -6.04 -18.78
N ASN A 197 5.87 -5.88 -17.45
CA ASN A 197 6.45 -4.68 -16.85
C ASN A 197 7.95 -4.54 -17.15
N TYR A 198 8.70 -5.64 -17.13
CA TYR A 198 10.11 -5.65 -17.49
C TYR A 198 10.29 -5.27 -18.96
N GLU A 199 9.56 -5.90 -19.89
CA GLU A 199 9.64 -5.60 -21.33
C GLU A 199 9.30 -4.14 -21.62
N LYS A 200 8.24 -3.62 -20.99
CA LYS A 200 7.88 -2.20 -21.09
C LYS A 200 9.03 -1.31 -20.62
N THR A 201 9.63 -1.63 -19.48
CA THR A 201 10.70 -0.82 -18.88
C THR A 201 11.99 -0.92 -19.69
N GLU A 202 12.28 -2.09 -20.27
CA GLU A 202 13.39 -2.32 -21.19
C GLU A 202 13.26 -1.43 -22.42
N TRP A 203 12.07 -1.41 -23.03
CA TRP A 203 11.81 -0.57 -24.18
C TRP A 203 11.99 0.92 -23.85
N LEU A 204 11.45 1.38 -22.71
CA LEU A 204 11.62 2.76 -22.27
C LEU A 204 13.09 3.12 -22.02
N TYR A 205 13.86 2.22 -21.40
CA TYR A 205 15.29 2.40 -21.22
C TYR A 205 16.04 2.52 -22.56
N ALA A 206 15.77 1.61 -23.49
CA ALA A 206 16.40 1.58 -24.81
C ALA A 206 16.07 2.82 -25.67
N ASN A 207 14.92 3.47 -25.42
CA ASN A 207 14.46 4.65 -26.16
C ASN A 207 14.55 5.95 -25.33
N SER A 208 15.23 5.90 -24.18
CA SER A 208 15.21 6.99 -23.20
C SER A 208 15.75 8.33 -23.74
N ASP A 209 16.82 8.30 -24.54
CA ASP A 209 17.40 9.51 -25.13
C ASP A 209 16.40 10.26 -26.03
N SER A 210 15.69 9.54 -26.88
CA SER A 210 14.66 10.13 -27.77
C SER A 210 13.49 10.67 -26.96
N LEU A 211 12.98 9.89 -26.00
CA LEU A 211 11.82 10.28 -25.19
C LEU A 211 12.08 11.53 -24.35
N LEU A 212 13.27 11.61 -23.73
CA LEU A 212 13.64 12.75 -22.91
C LEU A 212 13.94 13.99 -23.76
N ALA A 213 14.47 13.82 -24.98
CA ALA A 213 14.63 14.91 -25.93
C ALA A 213 13.28 15.51 -26.33
N ASP A 214 12.29 14.67 -26.65
CA ASP A 214 10.94 15.12 -27.03
C ASP A 214 10.22 15.84 -25.88
N MET A 215 10.42 15.41 -24.63
CA MET A 215 9.82 16.05 -23.45
C MET A 215 10.42 17.43 -23.15
N LYS A 216 11.73 17.62 -23.36
CA LYS A 216 12.38 18.93 -23.19
C LYS A 216 11.90 19.98 -24.19
N ILE A 217 11.39 19.55 -25.35
CA ILE A 217 10.86 20.47 -26.38
C ILE A 217 9.49 21.06 -25.97
N VAL A 218 8.82 20.49 -24.98
CA VAL A 218 7.50 20.94 -24.49
C VAL A 218 7.59 21.98 -23.36
N GLU A 219 8.79 22.28 -22.84
CA GLU A 219 8.98 23.48 -22.01
C GLU A 219 8.90 24.72 -22.91
N CYS A 220 7.71 25.33 -22.91
CA CYS A 220 7.35 26.50 -23.70
C CYS A 220 8.43 27.58 -23.64
N LYS A 221 8.82 28.06 -24.82
CA LYS A 221 9.37 29.40 -25.02
C LYS A 221 8.39 30.40 -24.39
N GLU A 222 8.79 31.02 -23.28
CA GLU A 222 8.25 32.31 -22.84
C GLU A 222 8.81 33.44 -23.72
#